data_AF-A0A432TZC1-F1
#
_entry.id   AF-A0A432TZC1-F1
#
_cell.length_a   1.000
_cell.length_b   1.000
_cell.length_c   1.000
_cell.angle_alpha   90.00
_cell.angle_beta   90.00
_cell.angle_gamma   90.00
#
_symmetry.space_group_name_H-M   'P 1'
#
loop_
_entity.id
_entity.type
_entity.pdbx_description
1 polymer ?
#
loop_
_entity_poly.entity_id
_entity_poly.type
_entity_poly.pdbx_seq_one_letter_code
_entity_poly.pdbx_strand_id
1 'polypeptide(L)' 'MIDKALLKLLVCPQSKAPLKQVGDELVCEVSGLAYPINDGIPVLLVEEARKIS' A
#
# COMPACT_ATOMS: atom_id res chain seq x y z
N MET A 1 14.57 19.90 8.71
CA MET A 1 13.98 19.52 7.40
C MET A 1 13.69 18.03 7.47
N ILE A 2 12.42 17.62 7.35
CA ILE A 2 12.08 16.19 7.29
C ILE A 2 12.56 15.65 5.94
N ASP A 3 13.37 14.60 6.00
CA ASP A 3 14.12 14.04 4.88
C ASP A 3 13.18 13.44 3.82
N LYS A 4 13.38 13.77 2.53
CA LYS A 4 12.54 13.27 1.42
C LYS A 4 12.63 11.74 1.25
N ALA A 5 13.59 11.09 1.89
CA ALA A 5 13.69 9.63 1.97
C ALA A 5 12.57 8.99 2.81
N LEU A 6 12.02 9.72 3.79
CA LEU A 6 10.99 9.19 4.71
C LEU A 6 9.63 9.00 4.03
N LEU A 7 9.32 9.80 3.00
CA LEU A 7 8.06 9.74 2.24
C LEU A 7 8.07 8.71 1.11
N LYS A 8 9.23 8.12 0.78
CA LYS A 8 9.37 7.02 -0.21
C LYS A 8 9.07 5.63 0.36
N LEU A 9 8.59 5.57 1.61
CA LEU A 9 8.48 4.37 2.42
C LEU A 9 7.05 3.80 2.48
N LEU A 10 6.21 4.10 1.47
CA LEU A 10 4.92 3.43 1.30
C LEU A 10 5.16 2.01 0.80
N VAL A 11 5.53 1.16 1.76
CA VAL A 11 5.71 -0.27 1.59
C VAL A 11 4.50 -0.99 2.16
N CYS A 12 4.27 -2.22 1.68
CA CYS A 12 3.22 -3.07 2.20
C CYS A 12 3.40 -3.25 3.72
N PRO A 13 2.36 -3.00 4.54
CA PRO A 13 2.45 -3.16 5.99
C PRO A 13 2.82 -4.59 6.40
N GLN A 14 2.40 -5.60 5.61
CA GLN A 14 2.65 -7.02 5.88
C GLN A 14 4.03 -7.50 5.42
N SER A 15 4.41 -7.24 4.16
CA SER A 15 5.63 -7.81 3.56
C SER A 15 6.81 -6.83 3.48
N LYS A 16 6.58 -5.54 3.76
CA LYS A 16 7.52 -4.44 3.53
C LYS A 16 8.00 -4.32 2.07
N ALA A 17 7.35 -5.02 1.14
CA ALA A 17 7.61 -4.91 -0.28
C ALA A 17 7.04 -3.59 -0.85
N PRO A 18 7.54 -3.11 -1.99
CA PRO A 18 6.96 -1.96 -2.67
C PRO A 18 5.49 -2.21 -3.05
N LEU A 19 4.70 -1.13 -3.00
CA LEU A 19 3.31 -1.11 -3.44
C LEU A 19 3.23 -0.52 -4.85
N LYS A 20 2.34 -1.05 -5.67
CA LYS A 20 2.03 -0.57 -7.01
C LYS A 20 0.61 -0.01 -7.03
N GLN A 21 0.45 1.24 -7.42
CA GLN A 21 -0.89 1.81 -7.58
C GLN A 21 -1.56 1.26 -8.84
N VAL A 22 -2.79 0.78 -8.70
CA VAL A 22 -3.65 0.29 -9.77
C VAL A 22 -5.04 0.90 -9.56
N GLY A 23 -5.34 1.98 -10.29
CA GLY A 23 -6.56 2.76 -10.07
C GLY A 23 -6.58 3.37 -8.66
N ASP A 24 -7.67 3.10 -7.93
CA ASP A 24 -7.89 3.54 -6.55
C ASP A 24 -7.45 2.49 -5.50
N GLU A 25 -6.51 1.61 -5.86
CA GLU A 25 -5.94 0.62 -4.96
C GLU A 25 -4.41 0.61 -5.02
N LEU A 26 -3.76 0.26 -3.92
CA LEU A 26 -2.33 -0.06 -3.82
C LEU A 26 -2.15 -1.57 -3.72
N VAL A 27 -1.59 -2.17 -4.76
CA VAL A 27 -1.38 -3.60 -4.87
C VAL A 27 0.03 -3.99 -4.42
N CYS A 28 0.12 -5.00 -3.56
CA CYS A 28 1.34 -5.71 -3.23
C CYS A 28 1.33 -7.09 -3.87
N GLU A 29 2.18 -7.29 -4.87
CA GLU A 29 2.33 -8.59 -5.56
C GLU A 29 2.95 -9.66 -4.63
N VAL A 30 3.75 -9.25 -3.64
CA VAL A 30 4.45 -10.17 -2.73
C VAL A 30 3.50 -10.76 -1.67
N SER A 31 2.62 -9.95 -1.09
CA SER A 31 1.63 -10.44 -0.11
C SER A 31 0.32 -10.88 -0.75
N GLY A 32 0.11 -10.58 -2.04
CA GLY A 32 -1.16 -10.83 -2.71
C GLY A 32 -2.30 -10.00 -2.12
N LEU A 33 -2.01 -8.76 -1.70
CA LEU A 33 -2.99 -7.85 -1.10
C LEU A 33 -3.13 -6.57 -1.91
N ALA A 34 -4.35 -6.05 -1.97
CA ALA A 34 -4.70 -4.75 -2.51
C ALA A 34 -5.28 -3.89 -1.38
N TYR A 35 -4.72 -2.70 -1.19
CA TYR A 35 -5.14 -1.73 -0.18
C TYR A 35 -5.95 -0.62 -0.85
N PRO A 36 -7.20 -0.34 -0.45
CA PRO A 36 -8.02 0.68 -1.08
C PRO A 36 -7.51 2.10 -0.76
N ILE A 37 -7.80 3.03 -1.67
CA ILE A 37 -7.56 4.46 -1.49
C ILE A 37 -8.93 5.14 -1.35
N ASN A 38 -9.23 5.62 -0.14
CA ASN A 38 -10.49 6.29 0.17
C ASN A 38 -10.23 7.80 0.32
N ASP A 39 -10.94 8.63 -0.44
CA ASP A 39 -10.77 10.09 -0.43
C ASP A 39 -9.32 10.56 -0.67
N GLY A 40 -8.56 9.80 -1.47
CA GLY A 40 -7.14 10.05 -1.73
C GLY A 40 -6.20 9.62 -0.60
N ILE A 41 -6.72 8.98 0.45
CA ILE A 41 -5.94 8.45 1.58
C ILE A 41 -5.81 6.93 1.44
N PRO A 42 -4.60 6.38 1.32
CA PRO A 42 -4.41 4.93 1.30
C PRO A 42 -4.70 4.28 2.64
N VAL A 43 -5.58 3.28 2.66
CA VAL A 43 -5.89 2.49 3.85
C VAL A 43 -4.93 1.31 3.94
N LEU A 44 -3.77 1.53 4.59
CA LEU A 44 -2.73 0.52 4.80
C LEU A 44 -3.01 -0.37 6.03
N LEU A 45 -4.25 -0.83 6.18
CA LEU A 45 -4.63 -1.80 7.21
C LEU A 45 -4.73 -3.18 6.58
N VAL A 46 -4.09 -4.18 7.19
CA VAL A 46 -4.08 -5.56 6.66
C VAL A 46 -5.47 -6.19 6.70
N GLU A 47 -6.31 -5.79 7.65
CA GLU A 47 -7.70 -6.25 7.79
C GLU A 47 -8.66 -5.68 6.74
N GLU A 48 -8.39 -4.46 6.25
CA GLU A 48 -9.13 -3.81 5.16
C GLU A 48 -8.58 -4.18 3.77
N ALA A 49 -7.45 -4.90 3.73
CA ALA A 49 -6.80 -5.27 2.49
C ALA A 49 -7.55 -6.42 1.80
N ARG A 50 -7.81 -6.26 0.51
CA ARG A 50 -8.43 -7.27 -0.33
C ARG A 50 -7.37 -8.25 -0.85
N LYS A 51 -7.64 -9.55 -0.80
CA LYS A 51 -6.78 -10.54 -1.47
C LYS A 51 -6.97 -10.50 -2.98
N ILE A 52 -5.86 -10.40 -3.71
CA ILE A 52 -5.80 -10.60 -5.15
C ILE A 52 -5.37 -12.04 -5.39
N SER A 53 -6.23 -12.79 -6.10
CA SER A 53 -6.11 -14.23 -6.34
C SER A 53 -5.31 -14.54 -7.59
#